data_AF-A0A349FCU4-F1
#
_entry.id   AF-A0A349FCU4-F1
#
_cell.length_a   1.000
_cell.length_b   1.000
_cell.length_c   1.000
_cell.angle_alpha   90.00
_cell.angle_beta   90.00
_cell.angle_gamma   90.00
#
_symmetry.space_group_name_H-M   'P 1'
#
loop_
_entity.id
_entity.type
_entity.pdbx_description
1 polymer ?
#
loop_
_entity_poly.entity_id
_entity_poly.type
_entity_poly.pdbx_seq_one_letter_code
_entity_poly.pdbx_strand_id
1 'polypeptide(L)'
;MGFEVYATMGNLALGQTIVIDAQGNVRVLQPGQSPNVGELLLEAQQAEFANGSGIDATFIETDNTETNLTDDIEQIFAALEEGEDPTQLSEEFDTAAGEELSSSNAGFDSVNRIGDESIAETEFVTQALEQLGLSRTQSLSALEQFRFALQDPEFVDSSSTPLGNSLSVTTLEDTPLSGQLRATDANNDSLTYGLTGQPTNGTVIVKPSGEWLYEPNENYNGPDSFIVNVNDGNGGSDTLVINVGVTPVNDPPVFMEGDQPLGESISVTTKEEQDYTGKVQATDVDGDDLKYEVLAENQPQNGSVSIDDKGNWTYTPNDDYNGPDKFIIQVSDGNGGID
;
A
#
# COMPACT_ATOMS: atom_id res chain seq x y z
N MET A 1 0.99 9.77 41.15
CA MET A 1 -0.26 10.54 40.98
C MET A 1 -0.08 11.32 39.69
N GLY A 2 -0.82 10.92 38.65
CA GLY A 2 -0.66 11.41 37.29
C GLY A 2 -1.32 12.77 37.03
N PHE A 3 -1.38 13.08 35.73
CA PHE A 3 -2.14 14.08 34.95
C PHE A 3 -1.15 14.71 33.94
N GLU A 4 -0.94 14.12 32.75
CA GLU A 4 -1.82 14.22 31.56
C GLU A 4 -2.30 15.65 31.29
N VAL A 5 -1.62 16.34 30.36
CA VAL A 5 -2.27 17.09 29.25
C VAL A 5 -1.30 17.03 28.05
N TYR A 6 -1.39 15.98 27.23
CA TYR A 6 -1.02 16.13 25.82
C TYR A 6 -2.21 16.87 25.18
N ALA A 7 -2.06 18.17 24.96
CA ALA A 7 -2.89 18.82 23.97
C ALA A 7 -2.38 18.32 22.61
N THR A 8 -3.00 17.27 22.10
CA THR A 8 -3.05 17.03 20.67
C THR A 8 -3.55 18.32 20.03
N MET A 9 -2.66 19.12 19.44
CA MET A 9 -3.07 20.12 18.46
C MET A 9 -3.61 19.32 17.27
N GLY A 10 -4.87 18.92 17.35
CA GLY A 10 -5.65 18.66 16.15
C GLY A 10 -5.61 19.91 15.30
N ASN A 11 -5.58 19.74 13.97
CA ASN A 11 -5.63 20.82 13.00
C ASN A 11 -6.55 21.94 13.50
N LEU A 12 -6.00 23.15 13.66
CA LEU A 12 -6.76 24.37 13.90
C LEU A 12 -7.90 24.43 12.88
N ALA A 13 -9.16 24.34 13.34
CA ALA A 13 -10.28 24.47 12.44
C ALA A 13 -10.46 25.95 12.06
N LEU A 14 -10.81 26.21 10.80
CA LEU A 14 -11.13 27.54 10.29
C LEU A 14 -12.10 28.30 11.21
N GLY A 15 -11.69 29.48 11.69
CA GLY A 15 -12.45 30.32 12.62
C GLY A 15 -12.32 29.95 14.10
N GLN A 16 -11.36 29.09 14.47
CA GLN A 16 -10.95 28.90 15.87
C GLN A 16 -9.76 29.81 16.20
N THR A 17 -9.89 30.58 17.29
CA THR A 17 -8.78 31.35 17.86
C THR A 17 -8.18 30.59 19.04
N ILE A 18 -6.91 30.22 18.93
CA ILE A 18 -6.10 29.75 20.05
C ILE A 18 -5.49 30.95 20.76
N VAL A 19 -5.39 30.85 22.06
CA VAL A 19 -4.81 31.86 22.93
C VAL A 19 -3.70 31.24 23.74
N ILE A 20 -2.56 31.92 23.79
CA ILE A 20 -1.39 31.57 24.59
C ILE A 20 -1.17 32.69 25.60
N ASP A 21 -1.20 32.37 26.89
CA ASP A 21 -0.90 33.35 27.93
C ASP A 21 0.61 33.57 28.14
N ALA A 22 0.97 34.60 28.91
CA ALA A 22 2.36 34.92 29.22
C ALA A 22 3.11 33.85 30.03
N GLN A 23 2.43 32.80 30.50
CA GLN A 23 3.04 31.62 31.14
C GLN A 23 3.13 30.43 30.18
N GLY A 24 2.73 30.59 28.92
CA GLY A 24 2.76 29.57 27.88
C GLY A 24 1.59 28.60 27.93
N ASN A 25 0.55 28.85 28.74
CA ASN A 25 -0.63 27.98 28.73
C ASN A 25 -1.49 28.29 27.52
N VAL A 26 -2.01 27.22 26.90
CA VAL A 26 -2.80 27.31 25.67
C VAL A 26 -4.27 27.02 25.96
N ARG A 27 -5.17 27.84 25.41
CA ARG A 27 -6.63 27.63 25.47
C ARG A 27 -7.30 28.07 24.17
N VAL A 28 -8.48 27.54 23.89
CA VAL A 28 -9.33 28.04 22.79
C VAL A 28 -10.19 29.20 23.31
N LEU A 29 -10.24 30.30 22.56
CA LEU A 29 -11.14 31.41 22.85
C LEU A 29 -12.55 31.06 22.36
N GLN A 30 -13.53 31.05 23.28
CA GLN A 30 -14.92 30.78 22.91
C GLN A 30 -15.60 32.03 22.32
N PRO A 31 -16.60 31.86 21.43
CA PRO A 31 -17.34 33.00 20.87
C PRO A 31 -17.92 33.91 21.97
N GLY A 32 -17.59 35.21 21.90
CA GLY A 32 -18.06 36.22 22.87
C GLY A 32 -17.19 36.37 24.13
N GLN A 33 -16.10 35.60 24.25
CA GLN A 33 -15.08 35.78 25.26
C GLN A 33 -14.03 36.78 24.77
N SER A 34 -13.66 37.77 25.60
CA SER A 34 -12.55 38.68 25.29
C SER A 34 -11.20 38.06 25.68
N PRO A 35 -10.14 38.30 24.89
CA PRO A 35 -8.79 37.96 25.32
C PRO A 35 -8.34 38.87 26.47
N ASN A 36 -7.35 38.41 27.23
CA ASN A 36 -6.69 39.17 28.28
C ASN A 36 -5.46 39.86 27.72
N VAL A 37 -5.06 40.94 28.38
CA VAL A 37 -3.78 41.60 28.17
C VAL A 37 -2.61 40.61 28.33
N GLY A 38 -1.63 40.70 27.43
CA GLY A 38 -0.43 39.87 27.41
C GLY A 38 -0.64 38.50 26.79
N GLU A 39 -1.80 38.25 26.18
CA GLU A 39 -2.08 37.01 25.45
C GLU A 39 -1.70 37.14 23.97
N LEU A 40 -1.19 36.05 23.39
CA LEU A 40 -0.99 35.87 21.95
C LEU A 40 -2.17 35.08 21.38
N LEU A 41 -2.80 35.60 20.33
CA LEU A 41 -3.91 35.00 19.61
C LEU A 41 -3.39 34.42 18.29
N LEU A 42 -3.78 33.19 18.00
CA LEU A 42 -3.48 32.49 16.76
C LEU A 42 -4.77 32.04 16.08
N GLU A 43 -4.97 32.41 14.82
CA GLU A 43 -6.16 32.05 14.05
C GLU A 43 -5.76 31.48 12.67
N ALA A 44 -6.38 30.36 12.28
CA ALA A 44 -6.12 29.76 10.97
C ALA A 44 -6.95 30.43 9.86
N GLN A 45 -6.29 30.86 8.77
CA GLN A 45 -6.94 31.41 7.59
C GLN A 45 -7.30 30.36 6.53
N GLN A 46 -8.20 30.71 5.62
CA GLN A 46 -8.60 29.86 4.50
C GLN A 46 -7.54 29.96 3.40
N ALA A 47 -6.97 28.83 3.00
CA ALA A 47 -5.77 28.68 2.17
C ALA A 47 -5.87 29.17 0.71
N GLU A 48 -6.69 30.16 0.38
CA GLU A 48 -6.84 30.66 -1.00
C GLU A 48 -5.89 31.82 -1.35
N PHE A 49 -5.06 32.34 -0.43
CA PHE A 49 -4.12 33.42 -0.72
C PHE A 49 -2.70 33.18 -0.14
N ALA A 50 -1.86 32.57 -0.98
CA ALA A 50 -0.44 32.83 -1.22
C ALA A 50 0.60 32.84 -0.06
N ASN A 51 1.53 31.88 -0.12
CA ASN A 51 2.94 31.90 0.36
C ASN A 51 3.26 32.23 1.85
N GLY A 52 2.26 32.33 2.72
CA GLY A 52 2.43 32.54 4.17
C GLY A 52 2.17 31.30 5.02
N SER A 53 2.44 31.39 6.34
CA SER A 53 2.29 30.27 7.30
C SER A 53 0.84 29.77 7.49
N GLY A 54 -0.14 30.49 6.93
CA GLY A 54 -1.57 30.17 7.01
C GLY A 54 -2.20 30.46 8.38
N ILE A 55 -1.48 31.13 9.28
CA ILE A 55 -1.88 31.48 10.64
C ILE A 55 -1.70 32.99 10.83
N ASP A 56 -2.76 33.68 11.26
CA ASP A 56 -2.67 35.04 11.77
C ASP A 56 -2.26 35.05 13.24
N ALA A 57 -1.32 35.91 13.60
CA ALA A 57 -0.85 36.09 14.97
C ALA A 57 -1.07 37.53 15.43
N THR A 58 -1.76 37.68 16.57
CA THR A 58 -2.04 38.99 17.16
C THR A 58 -1.70 38.99 18.64
N PHE A 59 -0.91 39.95 19.11
CA PHE A 59 -0.60 40.12 20.52
C PHE A 59 -1.46 41.21 21.16
N ILE A 60 -1.98 40.95 22.37
CA ILE A 60 -2.72 41.94 23.15
C ILE A 60 -1.78 42.69 24.08
N GLU A 61 -1.52 43.95 23.76
CA GLU A 61 -0.64 44.82 24.51
C GLU A 61 -1.17 45.18 25.90
N THR A 62 -0.26 45.71 26.73
CA THR A 62 -0.58 46.12 28.12
C THR A 62 -1.64 47.20 28.24
N ASP A 63 -1.90 47.96 27.17
CA ASP A 63 -2.93 48.98 27.08
C ASP A 63 -4.23 48.51 26.38
N ASN A 64 -4.35 47.20 26.11
CA ASN A 64 -5.40 46.56 25.31
C ASN A 64 -5.40 46.96 23.82
N THR A 65 -4.29 47.46 23.28
CA THR A 65 -4.13 47.52 21.83
C THR A 65 -3.77 46.15 21.27
N GLU A 66 -4.14 45.92 20.00
CA GLU A 66 -3.85 44.67 19.29
C GLU A 66 -2.72 44.94 18.30
N THR A 67 -1.63 44.20 18.41
CA THR A 67 -0.49 44.26 17.50
C THR A 67 -0.51 43.03 16.60
N ASN A 68 -0.63 43.23 15.29
CA ASN A 68 -0.53 42.14 14.30
C ASN A 68 0.95 41.79 14.12
N LEU A 69 1.29 40.52 14.29
CA LEU A 69 2.64 39.97 14.20
C LEU A 69 2.81 39.02 13.01
N THR A 70 1.77 38.83 12.18
CA THR A 70 1.79 37.85 11.08
C THR A 70 2.95 38.12 10.12
N ASP A 71 3.09 39.36 9.66
CA ASP A 71 4.12 39.75 8.69
C ASP A 71 5.53 39.65 9.28
N ASP A 72 5.69 39.96 10.57
CA ASP A 72 6.99 39.90 11.26
C ASP A 72 7.43 38.45 11.45
N ILE A 73 6.50 37.56 11.81
CA ILE A 73 6.76 36.13 11.95
C ILE A 73 7.18 35.54 10.60
N GLU A 74 6.51 35.93 9.51
CA GLU A 74 6.86 35.46 8.16
C GLU A 74 8.26 35.92 7.73
N GLN A 75 8.65 37.16 8.05
CA GLN A 75 9.99 37.67 7.79
C GLN A 75 11.06 36.92 8.59
N ILE A 76 10.81 36.63 9.87
CA ILE A 76 11.71 35.84 10.72
C ILE A 76 11.92 34.44 10.14
N PHE A 77 10.84 33.78 9.72
CA PHE A 77 10.95 32.45 9.11
C PHE A 77 11.73 32.47 7.79
N ALA A 78 11.49 33.46 6.93
CA ALA A 78 12.23 33.61 5.68
C ALA A 78 13.73 33.80 5.92
N ALA A 79 14.11 34.65 6.87
CA ALA A 79 15.51 34.86 7.24
C ALA A 79 16.18 33.58 7.76
N LEU A 80 15.48 32.82 8.60
CA LEU A 80 15.98 31.54 9.11
C LEU A 80 16.15 30.50 8.00
N GLU A 81 15.26 30.45 7.01
CA GLU A 81 15.41 29.56 5.85
C GLU A 81 16.58 29.94 4.95
N GLU A 82 16.87 31.24 4.81
CA GLU A 82 18.01 31.76 4.07
C GLU A 82 19.33 31.73 4.87
N GLY A 83 19.26 31.32 6.15
CA GLY A 83 20.41 31.25 7.06
C GLY A 83 20.90 32.61 7.56
N GLU A 84 20.06 33.64 7.47
CA GLU A 84 20.29 34.99 7.99
C GLU A 84 19.94 35.06 9.49
N ASP A 85 20.53 36.04 10.19
CA ASP A 85 20.23 36.28 11.61
C ASP A 85 18.92 37.09 11.73
N PRO A 86 17.84 36.51 12.29
CA PRO A 86 16.54 37.18 12.37
C PRO A 86 16.54 38.41 13.28
N THR A 87 17.56 38.58 14.14
CA THR A 87 17.69 39.78 15.00
C THR A 87 18.14 41.02 14.22
N GLN A 88 18.47 40.89 12.93
CA GLN A 88 18.95 41.98 12.07
C GLN A 88 17.88 42.46 11.07
N LEU A 89 16.63 41.98 11.17
CA LEU A 89 15.59 42.21 10.16
C LEU A 89 14.89 43.58 10.24
N SER A 90 14.99 44.30 11.38
CA SER A 90 14.52 45.68 11.51
C SER A 90 15.13 46.41 12.72
N GLU A 91 15.06 47.75 12.75
CA GLU A 91 15.47 48.59 13.91
C GLU A 91 14.68 48.26 15.20
N GLU A 92 13.59 47.48 15.11
CA GLU A 92 12.76 47.04 16.24
C GLU A 92 13.35 45.81 16.96
N PHE A 93 14.21 45.04 16.27
CA PHE A 93 14.94 43.90 16.83
C PHE A 93 16.40 44.22 17.19
N ASP A 94 16.84 45.46 16.95
CA ASP A 94 18.16 45.91 17.35
C ASP A 94 18.34 45.74 18.87
N THR A 95 19.40 45.03 19.26
CA THR A 95 19.82 45.02 20.67
C THR A 95 20.03 46.48 21.09
N ALA A 96 19.56 46.85 22.28
CA ALA A 96 19.70 48.19 22.87
C ALA A 96 21.17 48.60 23.19
N ALA A 97 22.12 48.24 22.33
CA ALA A 97 23.41 48.87 22.24
C ALA A 97 23.19 50.30 21.73
N GLY A 98 23.07 51.21 22.68
CA GLY A 98 22.74 52.61 22.43
C GLY A 98 23.61 53.28 21.36
N GLU A 99 23.00 54.25 20.71
CA GLU A 99 23.61 55.14 19.73
C GLU A 99 25.01 55.60 20.17
N GLU A 100 25.94 55.52 19.22
CA GLU A 100 27.29 56.10 19.27
C GLU A 100 27.27 57.54 19.80
N LEU A 101 27.51 57.70 21.11
CA LEU A 101 27.82 58.98 21.73
C LEU A 101 29.29 59.04 22.16
N SER A 102 30.03 59.77 21.33
CA SER A 102 31.30 60.47 21.56
C SER A 102 31.84 60.48 23.01
N SER A 103 33.00 59.85 23.16
CA SER A 103 34.15 60.28 23.98
C SER A 103 33.92 60.68 25.45
N SER A 104 34.37 59.83 26.37
CA SER A 104 35.37 60.25 27.37
C SER A 104 36.11 59.04 27.97
N ASN A 105 37.42 59.23 28.17
CA ASN A 105 38.36 58.30 28.77
C ASN A 105 37.80 57.58 30.02
N ALA A 106 37.53 56.29 29.90
CA ALA A 106 37.64 55.32 30.98
C ALA A 106 38.25 54.05 30.39
N GLY A 107 39.23 53.47 31.07
CA GLY A 107 40.12 52.44 30.54
C GLY A 107 39.37 51.27 29.90
N PHE A 108 39.83 50.86 28.72
CA PHE A 108 39.45 49.59 28.14
C PHE A 108 39.97 48.48 29.04
N ASP A 109 39.08 47.81 29.75
CA ASP A 109 39.33 46.44 30.15
C ASP A 109 38.94 45.58 28.94
N SER A 110 39.93 45.01 28.27
CA SER A 110 39.70 44.06 27.19
C SER A 110 39.09 42.81 27.81
N VAL A 111 37.79 42.58 27.62
CA VAL A 111 37.18 41.28 27.92
C VAL A 111 37.71 40.30 26.87
N ASN A 112 38.82 39.64 27.22
CA ASN A 112 39.35 38.51 26.48
C ASN A 112 38.38 37.33 26.66
N ARG A 113 37.42 37.17 25.74
CA ARG A 113 36.56 35.98 25.69
C ARG A 113 37.41 34.81 25.19
N ILE A 114 37.95 34.02 26.12
CA ILE A 114 38.60 32.73 25.84
C ILE A 114 37.57 31.60 26.01
N GLY A 115 36.38 31.77 25.44
CA GLY A 115 35.38 30.71 25.37
C GLY A 115 35.39 30.13 23.97
N ASP A 116 35.54 28.81 23.84
CA ASP A 116 35.27 28.11 22.59
C ASP A 116 33.83 28.43 22.15
N GLU A 117 33.67 29.03 20.98
CA GLU A 117 32.38 29.06 20.29
C GLU A 117 32.08 27.63 19.83
N SER A 118 31.31 26.92 20.66
CA SER A 118 30.69 25.67 20.25
C SER A 118 29.64 26.01 19.19
N ILE A 119 29.98 25.74 17.94
CA ILE A 119 29.04 25.67 16.82
C ILE A 119 27.85 24.81 17.28
N ALA A 120 26.63 25.32 17.13
CA ALA A 120 25.41 24.67 17.61
C ALA A 120 25.10 23.40 16.80
N GLU A 121 25.82 22.32 17.06
CA GLU A 121 25.34 20.97 16.73
C GLU A 121 24.51 20.45 17.92
N THR A 122 23.22 20.24 17.68
CA THR A 122 22.31 19.42 18.49
C THR A 122 21.91 19.91 19.91
N GLU A 123 21.92 21.21 20.21
CA GLU A 123 21.40 21.70 21.52
C GLU A 123 19.85 21.73 21.64
N PHE A 124 19.11 21.67 20.53
CA PHE A 124 17.64 21.80 20.56
C PHE A 124 16.93 20.61 21.23
N VAL A 125 17.53 19.39 21.18
CA VAL A 125 16.91 18.18 21.74
C VAL A 125 17.19 18.05 23.24
N THR A 126 18.33 18.56 23.73
CA THR A 126 18.71 18.40 25.14
C THR A 126 17.90 19.27 26.11
N GLN A 127 17.46 20.47 25.71
CA GLN A 127 16.74 21.37 26.62
C GLN A 127 15.34 20.83 26.99
N ALA A 128 14.63 20.21 26.05
CA ALA A 128 13.33 19.59 26.33
C ALA A 128 13.44 18.34 27.23
N LEU A 129 14.50 17.54 27.09
CA LEU A 129 14.75 16.38 27.96
C LEU A 129 15.29 16.77 29.35
N GLU A 130 16.06 17.86 29.46
CA GLU A 130 16.47 18.43 30.74
C GLU A 130 15.26 18.98 31.53
N GLN A 131 14.24 19.53 30.86
CA GLN A 131 12.96 19.91 31.47
C GLN A 131 12.16 18.70 32.01
N LEU A 132 12.39 17.50 31.47
CA LEU A 132 11.86 16.24 31.99
C LEU A 132 12.73 15.62 33.11
N GLY A 133 13.80 16.31 33.52
CA GLY A 133 14.72 15.87 34.56
C GLY A 133 15.63 14.71 34.13
N LEU A 134 15.76 14.44 32.84
CA LEU A 134 16.66 13.42 32.32
C LEU A 134 18.07 14.00 32.20
N SER A 135 19.05 13.28 32.75
CA SER A 135 20.46 13.59 32.52
C SER A 135 20.83 13.43 31.03
N ARG A 136 21.90 14.09 30.58
CA ARG A 136 22.42 13.95 29.21
C ARG A 136 22.63 12.48 28.81
N THR A 137 23.13 11.64 29.71
CA THR A 137 23.27 10.19 29.47
C THR A 137 21.91 9.51 29.25
N GLN A 138 20.89 9.84 30.06
CA GLN A 138 19.54 9.29 29.88
C GLN A 138 18.89 9.78 28.58
N SER A 139 19.14 11.03 28.17
CA SER A 139 18.65 11.55 26.89
C SER A 139 19.29 10.85 25.69
N LEU A 140 20.60 10.58 25.75
CA LEU A 140 21.30 9.85 24.70
C LEU A 140 20.83 8.40 24.63
N SER A 141 20.67 7.74 25.78
CA SER A 141 20.12 6.38 25.84
C SER A 141 18.67 6.29 25.37
N ALA A 142 17.84 7.30 25.66
CA ALA A 142 16.45 7.34 25.17
C ALA A 142 16.38 7.56 23.66
N LEU A 143 17.26 8.42 23.11
CA LEU A 143 17.36 8.62 21.66
C LEU A 143 17.91 7.39 20.95
N GLU A 144 18.90 6.70 21.55
CA GLU A 144 19.41 5.42 21.05
C GLU A 144 18.32 4.34 21.06
N GLN A 145 17.54 4.24 22.14
CA GLN A 145 16.40 3.32 22.21
C GLN A 145 15.33 3.64 21.17
N PHE A 146 15.03 4.92 20.94
CA PHE A 146 14.07 5.34 19.93
C PHE A 146 14.56 5.03 18.51
N ARG A 147 15.84 5.27 18.20
CA ARG A 147 16.43 4.92 16.90
C ARG A 147 16.53 3.41 16.70
N PHE A 148 16.79 2.65 17.77
CA PHE A 148 16.84 1.19 17.73
C PHE A 148 15.44 0.61 17.46
N ALA A 149 14.39 1.17 18.06
CA ALA A 149 13.00 0.72 17.87
C ALA A 149 12.40 1.05 16.47
N LEU A 150 13.11 1.80 15.64
CA LEU A 150 12.66 2.19 14.29
C LEU A 150 13.48 1.53 13.18
N GLN A 151 14.24 0.48 13.48
CA GLN A 151 14.88 -0.29 12.41
C GLN A 151 13.84 -1.18 11.75
N ASP A 152 13.69 -1.02 10.44
CA ASP A 152 12.73 -1.83 9.69
C ASP A 152 13.24 -3.27 9.55
N PRO A 153 12.34 -4.27 9.65
CA PRO A 153 12.65 -5.62 9.19
C PRO A 153 13.01 -5.62 7.70
N GLU A 154 13.75 -6.62 7.24
CA GLU A 154 14.13 -6.77 5.83
C GLU A 154 13.82 -8.19 5.36
N PHE A 155 13.13 -8.35 4.24
CA PHE A 155 12.90 -9.68 3.64
C PHE A 155 14.22 -10.34 3.21
N VAL A 156 14.35 -11.65 3.45
CA VAL A 156 15.56 -12.42 3.12
C VAL A 156 15.24 -13.76 2.47
N ASP A 157 16.21 -14.29 1.72
CA ASP A 157 16.14 -15.63 1.17
C ASP A 157 16.51 -16.72 2.20
N SER A 158 16.61 -17.97 1.73
CA SER A 158 16.96 -19.11 2.59
C SER A 158 18.38 -19.05 3.20
N SER A 159 19.28 -18.25 2.62
CA SER A 159 20.65 -17.99 3.07
C SER A 159 20.78 -16.69 3.89
N SER A 160 19.67 -16.06 4.25
CA SER A 160 19.63 -14.78 4.95
C SER A 160 20.24 -13.63 4.15
N THR A 161 20.21 -13.73 2.82
CA THR A 161 20.55 -12.61 1.94
C THR A 161 19.31 -11.77 1.65
N PRO A 162 19.39 -10.43 1.70
CA PRO A 162 18.25 -9.57 1.41
C PRO A 162 17.60 -9.84 0.05
N LEU A 163 16.29 -10.06 0.08
CA LEU A 163 15.43 -10.01 -1.08
C LEU A 163 15.12 -8.52 -1.28
N GLY A 164 15.52 -7.93 -2.40
CA GLY A 164 15.09 -6.56 -2.72
C GLY A 164 13.56 -6.46 -2.84
N ASN A 165 13.06 -5.43 -3.49
CA ASN A 165 11.62 -5.10 -3.44
C ASN A 165 10.67 -6.12 -4.10
N SER A 166 11.19 -7.17 -4.75
CA SER A 166 10.36 -8.17 -5.42
C SER A 166 10.95 -9.57 -5.48
N LEU A 167 10.07 -10.56 -5.47
CA LEU A 167 10.36 -11.97 -5.71
C LEU A 167 9.55 -12.47 -6.91
N SER A 168 10.13 -13.33 -7.75
CA SER A 168 9.42 -13.96 -8.88
C SER A 168 9.28 -15.46 -8.67
N VAL A 169 8.08 -15.96 -8.92
CA VAL A 169 7.73 -17.38 -8.84
C VAL A 169 6.87 -17.78 -10.04
N THR A 170 6.76 -19.08 -10.31
CA THR A 170 5.96 -19.60 -11.42
C THR A 170 5.15 -20.82 -10.99
N THR A 171 3.96 -20.99 -11.57
CA THR A 171 3.13 -22.19 -11.41
C THR A 171 2.44 -22.53 -12.73
N LEU A 172 1.94 -23.75 -12.86
CA LEU A 172 1.02 -24.10 -13.93
C LEU A 172 -0.36 -23.49 -13.62
N GLU A 173 -1.18 -23.24 -14.63
CA GLU A 173 -2.59 -22.93 -14.38
C GLU A 173 -3.30 -24.07 -13.64
N ASP A 174 -4.35 -23.71 -12.92
CA ASP A 174 -5.12 -24.60 -12.02
C ASP A 174 -4.31 -25.34 -10.95
N THR A 175 -3.06 -24.93 -10.75
CA THR A 175 -2.15 -25.54 -9.80
C THR A 175 -1.82 -24.55 -8.69
N PRO A 176 -2.28 -24.81 -7.45
CA PRO A 176 -1.92 -24.00 -6.29
C PRO A 176 -0.40 -23.97 -6.04
N LEU A 177 0.11 -22.79 -5.69
CA LEU A 177 1.50 -22.56 -5.35
C LEU A 177 1.62 -22.13 -3.89
N SER A 178 2.55 -22.72 -3.14
CA SER A 178 2.79 -22.34 -1.75
C SER A 178 4.25 -22.02 -1.49
N GLY A 179 4.50 -21.26 -0.42
CA GLY A 179 5.85 -20.89 -0.01
C GLY A 179 5.93 -20.39 1.43
N GLN A 180 7.14 -20.00 1.82
CA GLN A 180 7.46 -19.48 3.14
C GLN A 180 8.27 -18.20 2.98
N LEU A 181 7.74 -17.09 3.50
CA LEU A 181 8.44 -15.82 3.61
C LEU A 181 9.38 -15.82 4.82
N ARG A 182 10.47 -15.09 4.69
CA ARG A 182 11.45 -14.88 5.76
C ARG A 182 11.89 -13.42 5.73
N ALA A 183 12.15 -12.90 6.92
CA ALA A 183 12.70 -11.59 7.13
C ALA A 183 13.63 -11.65 8.34
N THR A 184 14.58 -10.73 8.38
CA THR A 184 15.45 -10.48 9.53
C THR A 184 15.16 -9.12 10.09
N ASP A 185 15.38 -8.97 11.38
CA ASP A 185 15.30 -7.70 12.06
C ASP A 185 16.56 -7.50 12.91
N ALA A 186 17.11 -6.30 12.90
CA ALA A 186 18.36 -5.97 13.59
C ALA A 186 18.22 -5.99 15.11
N ASN A 187 16.99 -5.83 15.61
CA ASN A 187 16.65 -5.84 17.03
C ASN A 187 16.26 -7.23 17.54
N ASN A 188 16.13 -8.19 16.62
CA ASN A 188 15.67 -9.55 16.89
C ASN A 188 14.22 -9.60 17.41
N ASP A 189 13.40 -8.63 17.01
CA ASP A 189 11.99 -8.54 17.35
C ASP A 189 11.15 -9.64 16.67
N SER A 190 9.95 -9.88 17.22
CA SER A 190 9.04 -10.87 16.66
C SER A 190 8.38 -10.34 15.40
N LEU A 191 8.57 -11.03 14.29
CA LEU A 191 8.04 -10.62 13.00
C LEU A 191 6.68 -11.25 12.69
N THR A 192 5.78 -10.44 12.14
CA THR A 192 4.45 -10.87 11.67
C THR A 192 4.26 -10.50 10.22
N TYR A 193 3.76 -11.45 9.43
CA TYR A 193 3.52 -11.26 8.00
C TYR A 193 2.05 -11.01 7.71
N GLY A 194 1.78 -10.19 6.70
CA GLY A 194 0.44 -9.87 6.25
C GLY A 194 0.36 -9.67 4.75
N LEU A 195 -0.86 -9.70 4.24
CA LEU A 195 -1.18 -9.41 2.85
C LEU A 195 -1.74 -7.99 2.76
N THR A 196 -1.13 -7.14 1.94
CA THR A 196 -1.53 -5.73 1.75
C THR A 196 -2.05 -5.44 0.35
N GLY A 197 -1.69 -6.24 -0.66
CA GLY A 197 -2.21 -6.15 -2.02
C GLY A 197 -2.67 -7.51 -2.53
N GLN A 198 -3.94 -7.62 -2.91
CA GLN A 198 -4.52 -8.84 -3.48
C GLN A 198 -4.10 -9.01 -4.95
N PRO A 199 -3.92 -10.25 -5.42
CA PRO A 199 -3.81 -10.55 -6.84
C PRO A 199 -5.12 -10.28 -7.59
N THR A 200 -5.03 -10.11 -8.91
CA THR A 200 -6.21 -9.90 -9.77
C THR A 200 -6.69 -11.19 -10.42
N ASN A 201 -5.79 -12.15 -10.62
CA ASN A 201 -6.06 -13.36 -11.39
C ASN A 201 -5.88 -14.65 -10.56
N GLY A 202 -6.06 -14.52 -9.25
CA GLY A 202 -6.05 -15.61 -8.31
C GLY A 202 -6.46 -15.14 -6.92
N THR A 203 -6.32 -16.02 -5.95
CA THR A 203 -6.50 -15.71 -4.53
C THR A 203 -5.24 -16.07 -3.76
N VAL A 204 -4.96 -15.33 -2.69
CA VAL A 204 -3.81 -15.62 -1.84
C VAL A 204 -4.16 -15.51 -0.36
N ILE A 205 -3.65 -16.46 0.41
CA ILE A 205 -3.70 -16.43 1.87
C ILE A 205 -2.27 -16.35 2.38
N VAL A 206 -1.98 -15.35 3.22
CA VAL A 206 -0.70 -15.21 3.93
C VAL A 206 -0.96 -15.34 5.42
N LYS A 207 -0.30 -16.31 6.06
CA LYS A 207 -0.37 -16.50 7.52
C LYS A 207 0.62 -15.58 8.22
N PRO A 208 0.37 -15.21 9.49
CA PRO A 208 1.31 -14.43 10.30
C PRO A 208 2.68 -15.07 10.49
N SER A 209 2.81 -16.39 10.26
CA SER A 209 4.09 -17.11 10.26
C SER A 209 4.91 -16.96 8.98
N GLY A 210 4.36 -16.32 7.94
CA GLY A 210 4.98 -16.16 6.62
C GLY A 210 4.68 -17.29 5.64
N GLU A 211 3.96 -18.35 6.06
CA GLU A 211 3.42 -19.34 5.12
C GLU A 211 2.38 -18.69 4.22
N TRP A 212 2.44 -18.95 2.92
CA TRP A 212 1.45 -18.46 1.97
C TRP A 212 1.02 -19.52 0.97
N LEU A 213 -0.20 -19.36 0.46
CA LEU A 213 -0.82 -20.19 -0.57
C LEU A 213 -1.49 -19.27 -1.59
N TYR A 214 -1.07 -19.38 -2.85
CA TYR A 214 -1.66 -18.74 -4.02
C TYR A 214 -2.41 -19.79 -4.84
N GLU A 215 -3.65 -19.48 -5.21
CA GLU A 215 -4.49 -20.30 -6.09
C GLU A 215 -4.86 -19.45 -7.31
N PRO A 216 -4.35 -19.75 -8.51
CA PRO A 216 -4.80 -19.08 -9.74
C PRO A 216 -6.33 -19.19 -9.90
N ASN A 217 -6.93 -18.24 -10.60
CA ASN A 217 -8.29 -18.42 -11.09
C ASN A 217 -8.34 -19.58 -12.09
N GLU A 218 -9.47 -20.28 -12.14
CA GLU A 218 -9.70 -21.38 -13.06
C GLU A 218 -9.40 -20.95 -14.51
N ASN A 219 -8.58 -21.74 -15.21
CA ASN A 219 -8.19 -21.56 -16.61
C ASN A 219 -7.45 -20.24 -16.90
N TYR A 220 -6.88 -19.60 -15.87
CA TYR A 220 -6.08 -18.39 -16.05
C TYR A 220 -4.62 -18.73 -16.28
N ASN A 221 -4.07 -18.25 -17.39
CA ASN A 221 -2.65 -18.15 -17.62
C ASN A 221 -2.22 -16.69 -17.89
N GLY A 222 -1.01 -16.35 -17.45
CA GLY A 222 -0.47 -14.99 -17.54
C GLY A 222 0.19 -14.50 -16.25
N PRO A 223 0.60 -13.22 -16.23
CA PRO A 223 1.22 -12.60 -15.06
C PRO A 223 0.19 -12.14 -14.02
N ASP A 224 0.48 -12.43 -12.76
CA ASP A 224 -0.26 -11.93 -11.60
C ASP A 224 0.71 -11.44 -10.52
N SER A 225 0.22 -10.70 -9.53
CA SER A 225 1.08 -10.21 -8.45
C SER A 225 0.32 -9.89 -7.18
N PHE A 226 0.95 -10.07 -6.03
CA PHE A 226 0.42 -9.65 -4.74
C PHE A 226 1.50 -9.01 -3.87
N ILE A 227 1.09 -8.19 -2.92
CA ILE A 227 2.00 -7.44 -2.04
C ILE A 227 1.85 -7.95 -0.62
N VAL A 228 2.96 -8.32 -0.01
CA VAL A 228 3.04 -8.74 1.40
C VAL A 228 3.79 -7.70 2.21
N ASN A 229 3.44 -7.60 3.49
CA ASN A 229 4.18 -6.81 4.46
C ASN A 229 4.73 -7.70 5.57
N VAL A 230 5.83 -7.26 6.18
CA VAL A 230 6.33 -7.77 7.45
C VAL A 230 6.39 -6.62 8.45
N ASN A 231 6.00 -6.88 9.70
CA ASN A 231 5.96 -5.89 10.78
C ASN A 231 6.59 -6.47 12.06
N ASP A 232 7.34 -5.63 12.77
CA ASP A 232 8.08 -5.96 13.99
C ASP A 232 7.32 -5.67 15.31
N GLY A 233 6.11 -5.13 15.22
CA GLY A 233 5.28 -4.70 16.34
C GLY A 233 5.74 -3.43 17.07
N ASN A 234 6.87 -2.84 16.67
CA ASN A 234 7.53 -1.69 17.32
C ASN A 234 7.56 -0.44 16.42
N GLY A 235 7.11 -0.55 15.19
CA GLY A 235 6.94 0.57 14.26
C GLY A 235 7.67 0.38 12.94
N GLY A 236 8.57 -0.61 12.87
CA GLY A 236 9.25 -0.99 11.65
C GLY A 236 8.39 -1.87 10.74
N SER A 237 8.50 -1.64 9.43
CA SER A 237 7.83 -2.48 8.43
C SER A 237 8.53 -2.48 7.09
N ASP A 238 8.42 -3.59 6.38
CA ASP A 238 8.90 -3.72 5.00
C ASP A 238 7.85 -4.42 4.12
N THR A 239 7.93 -4.22 2.81
CA THR A 239 6.99 -4.73 1.82
C THR A 239 7.70 -5.44 0.69
N LEU A 240 7.13 -6.56 0.25
CA LEU A 240 7.65 -7.35 -0.85
C LEU A 240 6.56 -7.60 -1.89
N VAL A 241 6.88 -7.34 -3.16
CA VAL A 241 6.01 -7.68 -4.29
C VAL A 241 6.34 -9.10 -4.75
N ILE A 242 5.36 -9.99 -4.72
CA ILE A 242 5.50 -11.34 -5.28
C ILE A 242 4.86 -11.35 -6.66
N ASN A 243 5.70 -11.49 -7.69
CA ASN A 243 5.27 -11.65 -9.08
C ASN A 243 5.10 -13.13 -9.39
N VAL A 244 3.90 -13.52 -9.83
CA VAL A 244 3.56 -14.90 -10.18
C VAL A 244 3.40 -15.00 -11.70
N GLY A 245 4.17 -15.88 -12.34
CA GLY A 245 3.91 -16.30 -13.72
C GLY A 245 3.12 -17.58 -13.76
N VAL A 246 1.87 -17.53 -14.25
CA VAL A 246 1.03 -18.71 -14.47
C VAL A 246 1.20 -19.18 -15.92
N THR A 247 1.64 -20.41 -16.10
CA THR A 247 1.91 -20.98 -17.45
C THR A 247 0.76 -21.87 -17.92
N PRO A 248 0.40 -21.80 -19.21
CA PRO A 248 -0.73 -22.55 -19.75
C PRO A 248 -0.50 -24.07 -19.74
N VAL A 249 -1.60 -24.82 -19.63
CA VAL A 249 -1.73 -26.27 -19.68
C VAL A 249 -2.97 -26.59 -20.51
N ASN A 250 -2.81 -27.37 -21.57
CA ASN A 250 -3.90 -27.70 -22.48
C ASN A 250 -5.09 -28.37 -21.77
N ASP A 251 -6.27 -27.78 -21.91
CA ASP A 251 -7.56 -28.33 -21.51
C ASP A 251 -8.17 -29.16 -22.63
N PRO A 252 -8.79 -30.32 -22.34
CA PRO A 252 -9.50 -31.07 -23.35
C PRO A 252 -10.79 -30.36 -23.78
N PRO A 253 -11.23 -30.53 -25.04
CA PRO A 253 -12.53 -30.05 -25.46
C PRO A 253 -13.64 -30.75 -24.68
N VAL A 254 -14.78 -30.11 -24.54
CA VAL A 254 -15.96 -30.65 -23.85
C VAL A 254 -17.20 -30.49 -24.73
N PHE A 255 -17.93 -31.57 -24.98
CA PHE A 255 -19.23 -31.49 -25.64
C PHE A 255 -20.23 -30.67 -24.82
N MET A 256 -21.09 -29.90 -25.48
CA MET A 256 -22.03 -28.98 -24.83
C MET A 256 -23.48 -29.24 -25.25
N GLU A 257 -24.40 -29.17 -24.29
CA GLU A 257 -25.84 -29.06 -24.48
C GLU A 257 -26.33 -27.67 -24.01
N GLY A 258 -26.38 -26.73 -24.95
CA GLY A 258 -26.59 -25.32 -24.61
C GLY A 258 -25.36 -24.78 -23.88
N ASP A 259 -25.56 -24.28 -22.66
CA ASP A 259 -24.49 -23.68 -21.84
C ASP A 259 -23.92 -24.64 -20.79
N GLN A 260 -24.20 -25.95 -20.91
CA GLN A 260 -23.74 -26.97 -19.96
C GLN A 260 -23.03 -28.10 -20.68
N PRO A 261 -22.06 -28.78 -20.03
CA PRO A 261 -21.46 -29.99 -20.56
C PRO A 261 -22.53 -31.04 -20.91
N LEU A 262 -22.40 -31.64 -22.08
CA LEU A 262 -23.18 -32.77 -22.50
C LEU A 262 -22.81 -33.97 -21.61
N GLY A 263 -23.80 -34.72 -21.15
CA GLY A 263 -23.56 -35.95 -20.39
C GLY A 263 -22.96 -37.08 -21.25
N GLU A 264 -22.82 -38.27 -20.66
CA GLU A 264 -22.15 -39.42 -21.30
C GLU A 264 -22.77 -39.88 -22.63
N SER A 265 -24.07 -39.65 -22.86
CA SER A 265 -24.73 -40.08 -24.10
C SER A 265 -26.03 -39.34 -24.38
N ILE A 266 -26.37 -39.28 -25.68
CA ILE A 266 -27.68 -38.86 -26.18
C ILE A 266 -28.40 -40.10 -26.69
N SER A 267 -29.69 -40.23 -26.36
CA SER A 267 -30.56 -41.28 -26.92
C SER A 267 -31.59 -40.66 -27.85
N VAL A 268 -31.69 -41.20 -29.07
CA VAL A 268 -32.67 -40.79 -30.07
C VAL A 268 -33.44 -42.00 -30.59
N THR A 269 -34.69 -41.79 -31.01
CA THR A 269 -35.51 -42.80 -31.68
C THR A 269 -35.85 -42.31 -33.07
N THR A 270 -35.54 -43.10 -34.09
CA THR A 270 -35.89 -42.84 -35.49
C THR A 270 -36.75 -44.00 -36.03
N LYS A 271 -37.30 -43.82 -37.23
CA LYS A 271 -37.97 -44.89 -37.97
C LYS A 271 -36.93 -45.76 -38.68
N GLU A 272 -37.23 -47.03 -38.85
CA GLU A 272 -36.47 -47.90 -39.75
C GLU A 272 -36.42 -47.28 -41.16
N GLU A 273 -35.32 -47.54 -41.88
CA GLU A 273 -35.09 -47.08 -43.26
C GLU A 273 -35.12 -45.55 -43.45
N GLN A 274 -34.95 -44.79 -42.37
CA GLN A 274 -34.85 -43.33 -42.45
C GLN A 274 -33.54 -42.84 -41.84
N ASP A 275 -32.81 -42.08 -42.65
CA ASP A 275 -31.67 -41.31 -42.16
C ASP A 275 -32.11 -40.41 -41.01
N TYR A 276 -31.30 -40.37 -39.96
CA TYR A 276 -31.48 -39.47 -38.85
C TYR A 276 -30.28 -38.54 -38.74
N THR A 277 -30.55 -37.25 -38.71
CA THR A 277 -29.51 -36.22 -38.61
C THR A 277 -29.52 -35.58 -37.23
N GLY A 278 -28.34 -35.33 -36.68
CA GLY A 278 -28.18 -34.53 -35.47
C GLY A 278 -27.00 -33.59 -35.55
N LYS A 279 -26.81 -32.81 -34.50
CA LYS A 279 -25.67 -31.91 -34.36
C LYS A 279 -25.13 -31.99 -32.94
N VAL A 280 -23.81 -32.12 -32.83
CA VAL A 280 -23.06 -31.93 -31.58
C VAL A 280 -22.26 -30.64 -31.68
N GLN A 281 -21.98 -30.03 -30.54
CA GLN A 281 -21.09 -28.88 -30.41
C GLN A 281 -20.20 -29.15 -29.21
N ALA A 282 -18.97 -28.68 -29.28
CA ALA A 282 -18.01 -28.75 -28.21
C ALA A 282 -17.34 -27.38 -28.08
N THR A 283 -16.84 -27.11 -26.90
CA THR A 283 -16.05 -25.92 -26.61
C THR A 283 -14.74 -26.34 -25.99
N ASP A 284 -13.75 -25.49 -26.15
CA ASP A 284 -12.41 -25.69 -25.63
C ASP A 284 -12.00 -24.40 -24.94
N VAL A 285 -11.42 -24.54 -23.75
CA VAL A 285 -11.09 -23.42 -22.88
C VAL A 285 -9.93 -22.61 -23.44
N ASP A 286 -8.97 -23.27 -24.08
CA ASP A 286 -7.82 -22.66 -24.75
C ASP A 286 -8.20 -22.01 -26.09
N GLY A 287 -9.40 -22.32 -26.59
CA GLY A 287 -9.94 -21.77 -27.83
C GLY A 287 -9.35 -22.44 -29.07
N ASP A 288 -8.91 -23.68 -28.94
CA ASP A 288 -8.34 -24.47 -30.03
C ASP A 288 -9.37 -24.82 -31.13
N ASP A 289 -8.85 -25.06 -32.33
CA ASP A 289 -9.65 -25.49 -33.48
C ASP A 289 -10.07 -26.96 -33.28
N LEU A 290 -11.38 -27.20 -33.19
CA LEU A 290 -11.92 -28.52 -32.90
C LEU A 290 -12.17 -29.37 -34.14
N LYS A 291 -11.84 -30.66 -34.03
CA LYS A 291 -12.08 -31.67 -35.06
C LYS A 291 -12.99 -32.77 -34.56
N TYR A 292 -14.12 -32.96 -35.24
CA TYR A 292 -15.05 -34.06 -34.96
C TYR A 292 -14.77 -35.27 -35.85
N GLU A 293 -14.86 -36.47 -35.28
CA GLU A 293 -14.74 -37.71 -36.04
C GLU A 293 -15.52 -38.88 -35.42
N VAL A 294 -15.83 -39.86 -36.27
CA VAL A 294 -16.30 -41.18 -35.84
C VAL A 294 -15.27 -42.20 -36.30
N LEU A 295 -14.46 -42.67 -35.36
CA LEU A 295 -13.43 -43.68 -35.62
C LEU A 295 -14.05 -44.99 -36.12
N ALA A 296 -13.26 -45.80 -36.84
CA ALA A 296 -13.77 -47.02 -37.48
C ALA A 296 -14.29 -48.04 -36.45
N GLU A 297 -13.66 -48.11 -35.28
CA GLU A 297 -14.07 -48.92 -34.12
C GLU A 297 -15.35 -48.42 -33.43
N ASN A 298 -15.71 -47.16 -33.66
CA ASN A 298 -16.83 -46.48 -33.05
C ASN A 298 -18.05 -46.38 -33.98
N GLN A 299 -17.97 -46.97 -35.18
CA GLN A 299 -19.10 -47.09 -36.08
C GLN A 299 -20.19 -48.00 -35.49
N PRO A 300 -21.47 -47.74 -35.80
CA PRO A 300 -22.56 -48.59 -35.37
C PRO A 300 -22.51 -49.98 -36.02
N GLN A 301 -23.11 -50.96 -35.35
CA GLN A 301 -23.11 -52.35 -35.85
C GLN A 301 -24.17 -52.58 -36.92
N ASN A 302 -25.27 -51.82 -36.87
CA ASN A 302 -26.46 -52.02 -37.70
C ASN A 302 -26.82 -50.78 -38.53
N GLY A 303 -25.80 -50.01 -38.89
CA GLY A 303 -25.92 -48.86 -39.78
C GLY A 303 -24.55 -48.27 -40.11
N SER A 304 -24.55 -47.00 -40.51
CA SER A 304 -23.33 -46.21 -40.70
C SER A 304 -23.53 -44.79 -40.19
N VAL A 305 -22.45 -44.15 -39.73
CA VAL A 305 -22.45 -42.73 -39.38
C VAL A 305 -21.39 -41.98 -40.17
N SER A 306 -21.78 -40.81 -40.65
CA SER A 306 -20.87 -39.76 -41.10
C SER A 306 -21.05 -38.50 -40.25
N ILE A 307 -19.96 -37.76 -40.05
CA ILE A 307 -19.94 -36.46 -39.37
C ILE A 307 -19.10 -35.48 -40.17
N ASP A 308 -19.51 -34.22 -40.23
CA ASP A 308 -18.73 -33.13 -40.83
C ASP A 308 -17.91 -32.37 -39.78
N ASP A 309 -16.99 -31.51 -40.25
CA ASP A 309 -16.12 -30.69 -39.39
C ASP A 309 -16.90 -29.66 -38.53
N LYS A 310 -18.23 -29.56 -38.70
CA LYS A 310 -19.11 -28.67 -37.92
C LYS A 310 -19.99 -29.44 -36.93
N GLY A 311 -19.72 -30.74 -36.74
CA GLY A 311 -20.43 -31.60 -35.82
C GLY A 311 -21.81 -32.04 -36.31
N ASN A 312 -22.18 -31.79 -37.57
CA ASN A 312 -23.42 -32.33 -38.13
C ASN A 312 -23.20 -33.78 -38.53
N TRP A 313 -23.99 -34.68 -37.96
CA TRP A 313 -23.88 -36.10 -38.21
C TRP A 313 -25.15 -36.67 -38.83
N THR A 314 -24.98 -37.73 -39.63
CA THR A 314 -26.07 -38.49 -40.23
C THR A 314 -25.87 -39.97 -39.93
N TYR A 315 -26.88 -40.59 -39.30
CA TYR A 315 -26.98 -42.03 -39.11
C TYR A 315 -27.90 -42.62 -40.18
N THR A 316 -27.40 -43.62 -40.91
CA THR A 316 -28.17 -44.39 -41.90
C THR A 316 -28.27 -45.84 -41.40
N PRO A 317 -29.46 -46.31 -40.97
CA PRO A 317 -29.64 -47.69 -40.55
C PRO A 317 -29.51 -48.66 -41.73
N ASN A 318 -29.11 -49.90 -41.44
CA ASN A 318 -29.19 -50.98 -42.43
C ASN A 318 -30.65 -51.26 -42.81
N ASP A 319 -30.87 -51.73 -44.04
CA ASP A 319 -32.18 -52.13 -44.55
C ASP A 319 -32.89 -53.10 -43.57
N ASP A 320 -34.20 -52.90 -43.37
CA ASP A 320 -35.08 -53.67 -42.46
C ASP A 320 -34.60 -53.76 -40.99
N TYR A 321 -33.60 -52.98 -40.56
CA TYR A 321 -33.07 -53.07 -39.20
C TYR A 321 -34.02 -52.46 -38.16
N ASN A 322 -34.31 -53.25 -37.12
CA ASN A 322 -35.09 -52.86 -35.96
C ASN A 322 -34.35 -53.26 -34.68
N GLY A 323 -33.95 -52.27 -33.89
CA GLY A 323 -33.27 -52.52 -32.62
C GLY A 323 -32.44 -51.32 -32.14
N PRO A 324 -31.82 -51.45 -30.96
CA PRO A 324 -30.88 -50.46 -30.46
C PRO A 324 -29.54 -50.55 -31.20
N ASP A 325 -29.03 -49.41 -31.63
CA ASP A 325 -27.68 -49.27 -32.15
C ASP A 325 -26.93 -48.16 -31.41
N LYS A 326 -25.61 -48.11 -31.53
CA LYS A 326 -24.78 -47.07 -30.91
C LYS A 326 -23.54 -46.77 -31.73
N PHE A 327 -23.10 -45.54 -31.64
CA PHE A 327 -21.81 -45.09 -32.17
C PHE A 327 -21.22 -44.07 -31.21
N ILE A 328 -19.94 -43.75 -31.35
CA ILE A 328 -19.26 -42.75 -30.53
C ILE A 328 -18.70 -41.68 -31.48
N ILE A 329 -19.06 -40.43 -31.21
CA ILE A 329 -18.41 -39.27 -31.82
C ILE A 329 -17.31 -38.84 -30.86
N GLN A 330 -16.12 -38.61 -31.39
CA GLN A 330 -15.00 -38.02 -30.67
C GLN A 330 -14.76 -36.61 -31.20
N VAL A 331 -14.39 -35.69 -30.31
CA VAL A 331 -13.83 -34.38 -30.64
C VAL A 331 -12.40 -34.29 -30.13
N SER A 332 -11.51 -33.63 -30.87
CA SER A 332 -10.14 -33.37 -30.47
C SER A 332 -9.74 -31.93 -30.75
N ASP A 333 -8.90 -31.38 -29.88
CA ASP A 333 -8.24 -30.06 -30.00
C ASP A 333 -6.99 -30.08 -30.91
N GLY A 334 -6.48 -31.27 -31.28
CA GLY A 334 -5.23 -31.42 -32.02
C GLY A 334 -3.95 -31.21 -31.20
N ASN A 335 -4.06 -30.85 -29.93
CA ASN A 335 -2.98 -30.62 -28.97
C ASN A 335 -2.88 -31.73 -27.89
N GLY A 336 -3.80 -32.69 -27.91
CA GLY A 336 -3.74 -33.92 -27.14
C GLY A 336 -4.98 -34.18 -26.29
N GLY A 337 -5.89 -33.21 -26.18
CA GLY A 337 -7.18 -33.36 -25.57
C GLY A 337 -8.21 -33.99 -26.51
N ILE A 338 -9.06 -34.81 -25.90
CA ILE A 338 -10.18 -35.49 -26.56
C ILE A 338 -11.37 -35.60 -25.60
N ASP A 339 -12.57 -35.63 -26.17
CA ASP A 339 -13.84 -36.03 -25.52
C ASP A 339 -14.62 -36.93 -26.49
#